data_AF-D3FBR8-F1
#
_entry.id   AF-D3FBR8-F1
#
_cell.length_a   1.000
_cell.length_b   1.000
_cell.length_c   1.000
_cell.angle_alpha   90.00
_cell.angle_beta   90.00
_cell.angle_gamma   90.00
#
_symmetry.space_group_name_H-M   'P 1'
#
loop_
_entity.id
_entity.type
_entity.pdbx_description
1 polymer ?
#
loop_
_entity_poly.entity_id
_entity_poly.type
_entity_poly.pdbx_seq_one_letter_code
_entity_poly.pdbx_strand_id
1 'polypeptide(L)'
;MTAAGQPPDAGREPAGETGRDRSPDAARERIAQLVATLRAFVRAAGAEALILLLDQGERAPPLLVECPAEGAVLLREGEQAVQLDADRLAAEPLWVPDVRPLPPFEVDAARAEITSMLGGVESLARSVRDLADRFPGRSVLTATFSTTDPDTPLHLAARTGDPMVLALGDEQFEMAPGWPG
;
A
#
# COMPACT_ATOMS: atom_id res chain seq x y z
N MET A 1 51.72 -22.12 -49.70
CA MET A 1 50.58 -22.74 -49.00
C MET A 1 50.78 -22.49 -47.51
N THR A 2 50.23 -21.38 -46.97
CA THR A 2 48.94 -21.31 -46.22
C THR A 2 49.14 -21.74 -44.77
N ALA A 3 48.74 -21.05 -43.71
CA ALA A 3 48.34 -19.66 -43.42
C ALA A 3 48.36 -19.55 -41.88
N ALA A 4 48.38 -18.32 -41.36
CA ALA A 4 48.33 -17.99 -39.94
C ALA A 4 47.06 -18.52 -39.24
N GLY A 5 47.20 -18.98 -37.99
CA GLY A 5 46.10 -19.37 -37.10
C GLY A 5 45.93 -18.37 -35.96
N GLN A 6 44.76 -17.75 -35.94
CA GLN A 6 44.26 -16.70 -35.05
C GLN A 6 43.94 -17.22 -33.63
N PRO A 7 44.15 -16.44 -32.55
CA PRO A 7 43.69 -16.83 -31.21
C PRO A 7 42.16 -16.65 -31.08
N PRO A 8 41.45 -17.55 -30.37
CA PRO A 8 40.02 -17.37 -30.10
C PRO A 8 39.77 -16.38 -28.96
N ASP A 9 39.11 -15.30 -29.36
CA ASP A 9 37.98 -14.60 -28.74
C ASP A 9 37.90 -14.55 -27.20
N ALA A 10 38.20 -13.36 -26.67
CA ALA A 10 37.90 -12.97 -25.30
C ALA A 10 36.39 -13.05 -25.09
N GLY A 11 35.99 -13.82 -24.07
CA GLY A 11 34.61 -13.94 -23.61
C GLY A 11 33.98 -12.56 -23.45
N ARG A 12 33.10 -12.24 -24.40
CA ARG A 12 32.21 -11.10 -24.38
C ARG A 12 31.29 -11.27 -23.17
N GLU A 13 31.54 -10.51 -22.12
CA GLU A 13 30.62 -10.38 -20.99
C GLU A 13 29.25 -9.97 -21.56
N PRO A 14 28.15 -10.68 -21.24
CA PRO A 14 26.83 -10.23 -21.63
C PRO A 14 26.56 -8.91 -20.91
N ALA A 15 26.43 -7.86 -21.72
CA ALA A 15 25.96 -6.56 -21.30
C ALA A 15 24.70 -6.74 -20.44
N GLY A 16 24.71 -6.16 -19.24
CA GLY A 16 23.57 -6.10 -18.35
C GLY A 16 22.42 -5.34 -18.97
N GLU A 17 21.62 -6.00 -19.80
CA GLU A 17 20.26 -5.63 -20.10
C GLU A 17 19.41 -5.91 -18.85
N THR A 18 19.18 -4.91 -18.00
CA THR A 18 17.98 -4.82 -17.15
C THR A 18 17.87 -3.47 -16.42
N GLY A 19 18.37 -2.39 -17.02
CA GLY A 19 17.89 -1.05 -16.70
C GLY A 19 16.65 -0.77 -17.54
N ARG A 20 15.48 -1.24 -17.10
CA ARG A 20 14.21 -1.00 -17.82
C ARG A 20 13.94 0.51 -17.80
N ASP A 21 14.31 1.17 -18.89
CA ASP A 21 14.09 2.58 -19.17
C ASP A 21 12.58 2.85 -19.16
N ARG A 22 12.03 3.16 -17.99
CA ARG A 22 10.61 3.53 -17.88
C ARG A 22 10.51 4.97 -18.33
N SER A 23 9.78 5.22 -19.42
CA SER A 23 9.42 6.58 -19.81
C SER A 23 8.80 7.33 -18.61
N PRO A 24 9.16 8.60 -18.37
CA PRO A 24 8.56 9.42 -17.32
C PRO A 24 7.03 9.43 -17.36
N ASP A 25 6.44 9.32 -18.55
CA ASP A 25 4.98 9.29 -18.71
C ASP A 25 4.37 8.00 -18.15
N ALA A 26 5.01 6.85 -18.37
CA ALA A 26 4.55 5.58 -17.82
C ALA A 26 4.68 5.54 -16.28
N ALA A 27 5.70 6.21 -15.73
CA ALA A 27 5.84 6.36 -14.28
C ALA A 27 4.72 7.22 -13.69
N ARG A 28 4.39 8.35 -14.34
CA ARG A 28 3.28 9.23 -13.94
C ARG A 28 1.93 8.53 -14.01
N GLU A 29 1.68 7.79 -15.09
CA GLU A 29 0.44 7.02 -15.25
C GLU A 29 0.28 5.97 -14.15
N ARG A 30 1.36 5.23 -13.83
CA ARG A 30 1.36 4.27 -12.72
C ARG A 30 1.06 4.92 -11.38
N ILE A 31 1.65 6.08 -11.10
CA ILE A 31 1.38 6.84 -9.88
C ILE A 31 -0.08 7.29 -9.85
N ALA A 32 -0.62 7.79 -10.97
CA ALA A 32 -2.00 8.23 -11.05
C ALA A 32 -2.98 7.07 -10.78
N GLN A 33 -2.74 5.90 -11.37
CA GLN A 33 -3.52 4.68 -11.12
C GLN A 33 -3.42 4.19 -9.68
N LEU A 34 -2.23 4.27 -9.08
CA LEU A 34 -2.03 3.95 -7.67
C LEU A 34 -2.88 4.83 -6.77
N VAL A 35 -2.80 6.15 -6.96
CA VAL A 35 -3.58 7.12 -6.19
C VAL A 35 -5.07 6.93 -6.39
N ALA A 36 -5.52 6.69 -7.62
CA ALA A 36 -6.92 6.38 -7.92
C ALA A 36 -7.39 5.11 -7.20
N THR A 37 -6.56 4.07 -7.15
CA THR A 37 -6.86 2.81 -6.45
C THR A 37 -7.01 3.02 -4.95
N LEU A 38 -6.07 3.74 -4.31
CA LEU A 38 -6.13 4.02 -2.88
C LEU A 38 -7.36 4.89 -2.55
N ARG A 39 -7.62 5.93 -3.34
CA ARG A 39 -8.81 6.80 -3.17
C ARG A 39 -10.11 6.01 -3.30
N ALA A 40 -10.20 5.11 -4.28
CA ALA A 40 -11.37 4.29 -4.49
C ALA A 40 -11.60 3.32 -3.32
N PHE A 41 -10.55 2.70 -2.79
CA PHE A 41 -10.65 1.89 -1.57
C PHE A 41 -11.09 2.71 -0.36
N VAL A 42 -10.49 3.87 -0.12
CA VAL A 42 -10.84 4.75 1.01
C VAL A 42 -12.33 5.08 0.99
N ARG A 43 -12.87 5.42 -0.18
CA ARG A 43 -14.30 5.69 -0.37
C ARG A 43 -15.17 4.44 -0.17
N ALA A 44 -14.77 3.31 -0.74
CA ALA A 44 -15.55 2.07 -0.66
C ALA A 44 -15.59 1.50 0.77
N ALA A 45 -14.48 1.56 1.49
CA ALA A 45 -14.34 1.02 2.84
C ALA A 45 -14.84 1.98 3.93
N GLY A 46 -15.05 3.26 3.61
CA GLY A 46 -15.32 4.29 4.62
C GLY A 46 -14.12 4.54 5.54
N ALA A 47 -12.90 4.40 5.02
CA ALA A 47 -11.68 4.69 5.77
C ALA A 47 -11.47 6.20 5.89
N GLU A 48 -10.87 6.66 6.98
CA GLU A 48 -10.45 8.05 7.16
C GLU A 48 -9.17 8.35 6.37
N ALA A 49 -8.29 7.36 6.26
CA ALA A 49 -7.06 7.47 5.50
C ALA A 49 -6.48 6.09 5.14
N LEU A 50 -5.68 6.07 4.08
CA LEU A 50 -4.71 5.03 3.80
C LEU A 50 -3.30 5.60 3.82
N ILE A 51 -2.36 4.84 4.38
CA ILE A 51 -0.92 5.08 4.24
C ILE A 51 -0.33 3.85 3.55
N LEU A 52 0.30 4.05 2.41
CA LEU A 52 1.04 3.02 1.69
C LEU A 52 2.52 3.37 1.70
N LEU A 53 3.35 2.49 2.24
CA LEU A 53 4.78 2.49 2.00
C LEU A 53 5.07 1.48 0.88
N LEU A 54 5.28 1.97 -0.34
CA LEU A 54 5.48 1.14 -1.52
C LEU A 54 6.96 0.80 -1.71
N ASP A 55 7.28 -0.48 -1.71
CA ASP A 55 8.59 -0.99 -2.08
C ASP A 55 8.82 -0.84 -3.59
N GLN A 56 9.84 -0.08 -3.96
CA GLN A 56 10.23 0.16 -5.35
C GLN A 56 11.40 -0.72 -5.82
N GLY A 57 11.83 -1.65 -4.98
CA GLY A 57 12.98 -2.52 -5.19
C GLY A 57 14.25 -2.00 -4.52
N GLU A 58 15.31 -2.81 -4.50
CA GLU A 58 16.53 -2.55 -3.72
C GLU A 58 17.30 -1.28 -4.10
N ARG A 59 17.09 -0.77 -5.32
CA ARG A 59 17.84 0.37 -5.87
C ARG A 59 17.09 1.70 -5.81
N ALA A 60 15.88 1.71 -5.26
CA ALA A 60 15.06 2.91 -5.16
C ALA A 60 14.56 3.10 -3.72
N PRO A 61 14.49 4.34 -3.22
CA PRO A 61 13.83 4.60 -1.95
C PRO A 61 12.35 4.20 -2.02
N PRO A 62 11.75 3.79 -0.89
CA PRO A 62 10.32 3.50 -0.85
C PRO A 62 9.53 4.79 -1.12
N LEU A 63 8.39 4.64 -1.79
CA LEU A 63 7.43 5.73 -2.00
C LEU A 63 6.38 5.67 -0.89
N LEU A 64 6.33 6.70 -0.05
CA LEU A 64 5.24 6.89 0.90
C LEU A 64 4.08 7.59 0.19
N VAL A 65 2.87 7.05 0.35
CA VAL A 65 1.63 7.65 -0.16
C VAL A 65 0.64 7.75 0.99
N GLU A 66 0.28 8.97 1.37
CA GLU A 66 -0.74 9.28 2.36
C GLU A 66 -2.00 9.75 1.63
N CYS A 67 -3.05 8.96 1.69
CA CYS A 67 -4.32 9.18 1.02
C CYS A 67 -5.44 9.39 2.05
N PRO A 68 -5.70 10.63 2.50
CA PRO A 68 -6.83 10.93 3.39
C PRO A 68 -8.17 10.73 2.68
N ALA A 69 -9.29 10.60 3.40
CA ALA A 69 -10.64 10.48 2.85
C ALA A 69 -11.07 11.69 2.01
N GLU A 70 -10.56 12.86 2.36
CA GLU A 70 -10.80 14.13 1.68
C GLU A 70 -9.48 14.90 1.52
N GLY A 71 -9.39 15.73 0.48
CA GLY A 71 -8.22 16.57 0.24
C GLY A 71 -7.09 15.87 -0.54
N ALA A 72 -5.93 16.54 -0.56
CA ALA A 72 -4.80 16.15 -1.39
C ALA A 72 -4.11 14.89 -0.87
N VAL A 73 -3.69 14.03 -1.79
CA VAL A 73 -2.83 12.87 -1.53
C VAL A 73 -1.39 13.31 -1.53
N LEU A 74 -0.64 12.90 -0.54
CA LEU A 74 0.75 13.27 -0.37
C LEU A 74 1.66 12.11 -0.73
N LEU A 75 2.59 12.35 -1.63
CA LEU A 75 3.58 11.40 -2.09
C LEU A 75 4.94 11.87 -1.60
N ARG A 76 5.71 10.98 -0.98
CA ARG A 76 7.09 11.27 -0.56
C ARG A 76 8.05 10.18 -1.01
N GLU A 77 9.16 10.58 -1.62
CA GLU A 77 10.24 9.72 -2.05
C GLU A 77 11.57 10.34 -1.57
N GLY A 78 12.17 9.75 -0.53
CA GLY A 78 13.29 10.37 0.17
C GLY A 78 12.92 11.76 0.69
N GLU A 79 13.67 12.78 0.30
CA GLU A 79 13.45 14.19 0.69
C GLU A 79 12.42 14.92 -0.20
N GLN A 80 11.95 14.29 -1.27
CA GLN A 80 11.00 14.91 -2.20
C GLN A 80 9.57 14.64 -1.75
N ALA A 81 8.72 15.66 -1.78
CA ALA A 81 7.31 15.55 -1.46
C ALA A 81 6.44 16.28 -2.51
N VAL A 82 5.37 15.63 -2.96
CA VAL A 82 4.41 16.16 -3.93
C VAL A 82 3.00 15.93 -3.43
N GLN A 83 2.14 16.93 -3.57
CA GLN A 83 0.71 16.81 -3.31
C GLN A 83 -0.04 16.67 -4.64
N LEU A 84 -0.94 15.69 -4.71
CA LEU A 84 -1.81 15.43 -5.85
C LEU A 84 -3.27 15.54 -5.42
N ASP A 85 -4.08 16.21 -6.22
CA ASP A 85 -5.53 16.16 -6.08
C ASP A 85 -6.04 14.89 -6.76
N ALA A 86 -6.39 13.88 -5.97
CA ALA A 86 -6.82 12.58 -6.48
C ALA A 86 -8.07 12.67 -7.36
N ASP A 87 -8.97 13.61 -7.09
CA ASP A 87 -10.21 13.78 -7.87
C ASP A 87 -9.99 14.42 -9.23
N ARG A 88 -8.80 15.00 -9.46
CA ARG A 88 -8.40 15.56 -10.76
C ARG A 88 -7.56 14.60 -11.59
N LEU A 89 -7.14 13.47 -11.03
CA LEU A 89 -6.39 12.47 -11.78
C LEU A 89 -7.35 11.71 -12.69
N ALA A 90 -7.13 11.83 -14.00
CA ALA A 90 -7.86 11.06 -15.01
C ALA A 90 -7.30 9.63 -15.13
N ALA A 91 -7.32 8.87 -14.03
CA ALA A 91 -6.88 7.49 -14.00
C ALA A 91 -7.94 6.60 -13.34
N GLU A 92 -8.21 5.46 -13.95
CA GLU A 92 -9.09 4.44 -13.38
C GLU A 92 -8.34 3.63 -12.30
N PRO A 93 -9.03 3.22 -11.22
CA PRO A 93 -8.44 2.33 -10.23
C PRO A 93 -8.15 0.96 -10.86
N LEU A 94 -7.03 0.36 -10.48
CA LEU A 94 -6.61 -0.95 -11.01
C LEU A 94 -7.56 -2.06 -10.59
N TRP A 95 -7.85 -2.10 -9.29
CA TRP A 95 -8.73 -3.07 -8.65
C TRP A 95 -9.02 -2.61 -7.23
N VAL A 96 -10.26 -2.77 -6.78
CA VAL A 96 -10.67 -2.50 -5.39
C VAL A 96 -11.43 -3.74 -4.90
N PRO A 97 -11.15 -4.25 -3.69
CA PRO A 97 -11.94 -5.32 -3.09
C PRO A 97 -13.40 -4.90 -2.94
N ASP A 98 -14.31 -5.88 -2.99
CA ASP A 98 -15.70 -5.65 -2.60
C ASP A 98 -15.74 -5.45 -1.09
N VAL A 99 -15.84 -4.18 -0.69
CA VAL A 99 -15.88 -3.75 0.70
C VAL A 99 -17.03 -2.78 0.85
N ARG A 100 -17.73 -2.88 1.98
CA ARG A 100 -18.79 -1.93 2.33
C ARG A 100 -18.38 -1.13 3.55
N PRO A 101 -18.75 0.16 3.59
CA PRO A 101 -18.48 0.97 4.75
C PRO A 101 -19.27 0.42 5.93
N LEU A 102 -18.62 0.38 7.09
CA LEU A 102 -19.23 0.02 8.35
C LEU A 102 -19.48 1.30 9.16
N PRO A 103 -20.48 1.31 10.06
CA PRO A 103 -20.58 2.37 11.05
C PRO A 103 -19.31 2.41 11.92
N PRO A 104 -19.01 3.54 12.57
CA PRO A 104 -17.88 3.64 13.51
C PRO A 104 -17.94 2.53 14.57
N PHE A 105 -16.79 1.93 14.87
CA PHE A 105 -16.69 0.87 15.86
C PHE A 105 -16.86 1.41 17.28
N GLU A 106 -17.58 0.68 18.13
CA GLU A 106 -17.65 1.01 19.55
C GLU A 106 -16.39 0.48 20.23
N VAL A 107 -15.75 1.34 21.02
CA VAL A 107 -14.47 1.03 21.67
C VAL A 107 -14.48 1.43 23.14
N ASP A 108 -13.84 0.62 23.97
CA ASP A 108 -13.45 0.96 25.33
C ASP A 108 -11.97 1.32 25.32
N ALA A 109 -11.69 2.63 25.24
CA ALA A 109 -10.34 3.16 25.20
C ALA A 109 -9.52 2.83 26.46
N ALA A 110 -10.17 2.68 27.63
CA ALA A 110 -9.47 2.36 28.87
C ALA A 110 -8.97 0.91 28.92
N ARG A 111 -9.57 0.03 28.09
CA ARG A 111 -9.23 -1.39 28.00
C ARG A 111 -8.59 -1.77 26.66
N ALA A 112 -8.49 -0.83 25.73
CA ALA A 112 -8.13 -1.07 24.33
C ALA A 112 -8.94 -2.21 23.69
N GLU A 113 -10.25 -2.22 23.95
CA GLU A 113 -11.16 -3.27 23.49
C GLU A 113 -12.15 -2.71 22.47
N ILE A 114 -12.38 -3.46 21.38
CA ILE A 114 -13.49 -3.20 20.46
C ILE A 114 -14.71 -3.92 21.01
N THR A 115 -15.75 -3.16 21.40
CA THR A 115 -16.92 -3.70 22.08
C THR A 115 -18.03 -4.13 21.13
N SER A 116 -17.93 -3.81 19.83
CA SER A 116 -18.94 -4.13 18.82
C SER A 116 -18.39 -4.81 17.55
N MET A 117 -19.28 -5.48 16.80
CA MET A 117 -19.10 -6.00 15.43
C MET A 117 -17.73 -6.66 15.11
N LEU A 118 -17.31 -7.67 15.89
CA LEU A 118 -16.06 -8.40 15.62
C LEU A 118 -15.94 -8.89 14.15
N GLY A 119 -17.02 -9.43 13.59
CA GLY A 119 -17.05 -9.87 12.18
C GLY A 119 -16.90 -8.72 11.17
N GLY A 120 -17.22 -7.49 11.58
CA GLY A 120 -16.97 -6.28 10.79
C GLY A 120 -15.48 -5.93 10.71
N VAL A 121 -14.77 -6.01 11.84
CA VAL A 121 -13.31 -5.82 11.90
C VAL A 121 -12.60 -6.85 11.02
N GLU A 122 -12.99 -8.13 11.14
CA GLU A 122 -12.45 -9.20 10.29
C GLU A 122 -12.71 -8.96 8.80
N SER A 123 -13.90 -8.47 8.45
CA SER A 123 -14.23 -8.15 7.07
C SER A 123 -13.36 -7.02 6.52
N LEU A 124 -13.16 -5.93 7.26
CA LEU A 124 -12.29 -4.83 6.85
C LEU A 124 -10.83 -5.28 6.77
N ALA A 125 -10.38 -6.03 7.77
CA ALA A 125 -9.04 -6.62 7.81
C ALA A 125 -8.77 -7.46 6.56
N ARG A 126 -9.73 -8.27 6.12
CA ARG A 126 -9.61 -9.06 4.90
C ARG A 126 -9.48 -8.17 3.67
N SER A 127 -10.33 -7.15 3.53
CA SER A 127 -10.24 -6.20 2.41
C SER A 127 -8.92 -5.43 2.39
N VAL A 128 -8.40 -5.03 3.55
CA VAL A 128 -7.08 -4.37 3.67
C VAL A 128 -5.96 -5.33 3.28
N ARG A 129 -6.03 -6.60 3.71
CA ARG A 129 -5.08 -7.66 3.32
C ARG A 129 -5.10 -7.89 1.81
N ASP A 130 -6.28 -8.07 1.22
CA ASP A 130 -6.44 -8.33 -0.21
C ASP A 130 -5.90 -7.17 -1.06
N LEU A 131 -6.06 -5.92 -0.60
CA LEU A 131 -5.47 -4.75 -1.25
C LEU A 131 -3.96 -4.71 -1.08
N ALA A 132 -3.46 -4.94 0.14
CA ALA A 132 -2.03 -4.96 0.43
C ALA A 132 -1.27 -6.00 -0.40
N ASP A 133 -1.87 -7.17 -0.64
CA ASP A 133 -1.29 -8.24 -1.45
C ASP A 133 -1.13 -7.91 -2.94
N ARG A 134 -1.73 -6.79 -3.39
CA ARG A 134 -1.49 -6.26 -4.75
C ARG A 134 -0.19 -5.47 -4.86
N PHE A 135 0.41 -5.08 -3.74
CA PHE A 135 1.65 -4.31 -3.74
C PHE A 135 2.86 -5.24 -3.63
N PRO A 136 3.92 -4.97 -4.41
CA PRO A 136 5.07 -5.86 -4.49
C PRO A 136 5.96 -5.78 -3.25
N GLY A 137 6.80 -6.79 -3.07
CA GLY A 137 7.96 -6.74 -2.19
C GLY A 137 7.58 -6.51 -0.73
N ARG A 138 8.27 -5.55 -0.10
CA ARG A 138 8.12 -5.22 1.32
C ARG A 138 7.12 -4.08 1.57
N SER A 139 6.13 -3.94 0.69
CA SER A 139 5.15 -2.87 0.82
C SER A 139 4.26 -3.07 2.06
N VAL A 140 3.94 -1.97 2.73
CA VAL A 140 3.06 -1.96 3.91
C VAL A 140 1.90 -1.03 3.64
N LEU A 141 0.68 -1.50 3.88
CA LEU A 141 -0.54 -0.71 3.80
C LEU A 141 -1.15 -0.58 5.20
N THR A 142 -1.43 0.63 5.63
CA THR A 142 -2.14 0.92 6.87
C THR A 142 -3.44 1.66 6.53
N ALA A 143 -4.56 1.15 7.02
CA ALA A 143 -5.86 1.79 6.91
C ALA A 143 -6.33 2.30 8.26
N THR A 144 -6.85 3.52 8.30
CA THR A 144 -7.41 4.15 9.50
C THR A 144 -8.92 4.25 9.38
N PHE A 145 -9.64 3.85 10.43
CA PHE A 145 -11.10 3.88 10.50
C PHE A 145 -11.56 4.60 11.77
N SER A 146 -12.65 5.36 11.65
CA SER A 146 -13.29 6.03 12.77
C SER A 146 -13.83 5.02 13.78
N THR A 147 -13.74 5.37 15.05
CA THR A 147 -14.46 4.70 16.13
C THR A 147 -15.45 5.68 16.76
N THR A 148 -16.22 5.24 17.75
CA THR A 148 -17.09 6.14 18.53
C THR A 148 -16.31 7.15 19.38
N ASP A 149 -15.02 6.92 19.58
CA ASP A 149 -14.10 7.82 20.26
C ASP A 149 -13.08 8.37 19.24
N PRO A 150 -13.19 9.64 18.82
CA PRO A 150 -12.33 10.21 17.77
C PRO A 150 -10.84 10.26 18.16
N ASP A 151 -10.51 10.21 19.45
CA ASP A 151 -9.13 10.18 19.92
C ASP A 151 -8.53 8.76 19.89
N THR A 152 -9.35 7.74 19.62
CA THR A 152 -8.97 6.32 19.62
C THR A 152 -9.34 5.67 18.27
N PRO A 153 -8.67 6.04 17.16
CA PRO A 153 -8.93 5.44 15.85
C PRO A 153 -8.48 3.96 15.78
N LEU A 154 -9.13 3.20 14.89
CA LEU A 154 -8.73 1.84 14.56
C LEU A 154 -7.78 1.85 13.36
N HIS A 155 -6.60 1.27 13.53
CA HIS A 155 -5.65 1.05 12.45
C HIS A 155 -5.52 -0.43 12.11
N LEU A 156 -5.56 -0.74 10.81
CA LEU A 156 -5.28 -2.07 10.28
C LEU A 156 -4.06 -1.98 9.35
N ALA A 157 -2.96 -2.60 9.76
CA ALA A 157 -1.71 -2.63 9.02
C ALA A 157 -1.44 -4.03 8.45
N ALA A 158 -1.12 -4.07 7.15
CA ALA A 158 -0.99 -5.29 6.37
C ALA A 158 0.26 -5.23 5.49
N ARG A 159 1.01 -6.35 5.48
CA ARG A 159 2.10 -6.60 4.53
C ARG A 159 2.05 -8.04 4.06
N THR A 160 2.33 -8.23 2.77
CA THR A 160 2.30 -9.56 2.13
C THR A 160 3.21 -10.54 2.86
N GLY A 161 2.61 -11.62 3.37
CA GLY A 161 3.32 -12.71 4.06
C GLY A 161 3.59 -12.48 5.54
N ASP A 162 3.33 -11.28 6.07
CA ASP A 162 3.48 -10.98 7.50
C ASP A 162 2.11 -11.05 8.22
N PRO A 163 2.09 -11.33 9.54
CA PRO A 163 0.87 -11.21 10.33
C PRO A 163 0.26 -9.81 10.24
N MET A 164 -1.07 -9.73 10.28
CA MET A 164 -1.76 -8.45 10.37
C MET A 164 -1.51 -7.81 11.74
N VAL A 165 -1.34 -6.50 11.75
CA VAL A 165 -1.26 -5.71 12.99
C VAL A 165 -2.51 -4.84 13.09
N LEU A 166 -3.20 -4.92 14.22
CA LEU A 166 -4.30 -4.05 14.59
C LEU A 166 -3.79 -3.06 15.63
N ALA A 167 -4.12 -1.79 15.50
CA ALA A 167 -3.87 -0.81 16.55
C ALA A 167 -5.16 -0.08 16.93
N LEU A 168 -5.31 0.23 18.21
CA LEU A 168 -6.42 1.00 18.73
C LEU A 168 -5.86 2.08 19.66
N GLY A 169 -5.89 3.33 19.19
CA GLY A 169 -5.11 4.41 19.81
C GLY A 169 -3.61 4.07 19.80
N ASP A 170 -2.98 4.06 20.97
CA ASP A 170 -1.55 3.76 21.13
C ASP A 170 -1.24 2.25 21.30
N GLU A 171 -2.25 1.41 21.48
CA GLU A 171 -2.05 -0.03 21.68
C GLU A 171 -2.00 -0.78 20.34
N GLN A 172 -1.07 -1.73 20.25
CA GLN A 172 -0.83 -2.53 19.04
C GLN A 172 -0.89 -4.02 19.34
N PHE A 173 -1.58 -4.75 18.47
CA PHE A 173 -1.85 -6.17 18.58
C PHE A 173 -1.43 -6.87 17.29
N GLU A 174 -0.41 -7.71 17.38
CA GLU A 174 -0.08 -8.63 16.30
C GLU A 174 -1.09 -9.79 16.32
N MET A 175 -1.76 -10.00 15.19
CA MET A 175 -2.78 -11.04 15.06
C MET A 175 -2.14 -12.40 14.79
N ALA A 176 -2.85 -13.47 15.13
CA ALA A 176 -2.38 -14.82 14.85
C ALA A 176 -2.09 -15.02 13.34
N PRO A 177 -1.05 -15.77 12.97
CA PRO A 177 -0.77 -16.09 11.58
C PRO A 177 -2.00 -16.70 10.88
N GLY A 178 -2.34 -16.17 9.69
CA GLY A 178 -3.51 -16.60 8.93
C GLY A 178 -4.83 -15.93 9.31
N TRP A 179 -4.87 -15.06 10.31
CA TRP A 179 -6.01 -14.16 10.51
C TRP A 179 -5.91 -12.97 9.51
N PRO A 180 -7.01 -12.49 8.89
CA PRO A 180 -8.44 -12.82 9.12
C PRO A 180 -9.03 -13.93 8.23
N GLY A 181 -8.23 -14.91 7.78
CA GLY A 181 -8.69 -16.07 6.99
C GLY A 181 -7.66 -16.56 5.99
#